data_AF-A0AAW9MQC2-F1
#
_entry.id   AF-A0AAW9MQC2-F1
#
_cell.length_a   1.000
_cell.length_b   1.000
_cell.length_c   1.000
_cell.angle_alpha   90.00
_cell.angle_beta   90.00
_cell.angle_gamma   90.00
#
_symmetry.space_group_name_H-M   'P 1'
#
loop_
_entity.id
_entity.type
_entity.pdbx_description
1 polymer ?
#
loop_
_entity_poly.entity_id
_entity_poly.type
_entity_poly.pdbx_seq_one_letter_code
_entity_poly.pdbx_strand_id
1 'polypeptide(L)'
;MYVFRWFRLFYRRIDLLEDSTSSILLVSHYGGGKGTKSYQDDIFKAVKNKYELDDRDQVQSYVVARNGKEDTTRTRSFMFFSHAIVYGSAFGRKTQLYIPENGYISLNVPLSGSRFGSSSTRTTHPYYMKKLQTLINNMNLDIKIINPYQFKTKGEMLKECKNSSFLKEQYVKTMSCSHPDNGRFKKEKTSKHCGDCIPCIVRKAAIISAYGKDETEYRHKTLEKSEAGILNKNAFLQMLEKHNPKRAVFEIQKSGPLTDNLLEFADVYNRSIEELNKVFNEVDLNEVD
;
A
#
# COMPACT_ATOMS: atom_id res chain seq x y z
N MET A 1 8.48 -5.35 -15.84
CA MET A 1 8.87 -4.04 -15.28
C MET A 1 7.82 -3.62 -14.26
N TYR A 2 8.20 -2.89 -13.21
CA TYR A 2 7.32 -2.66 -12.07
C TYR A 2 7.03 -1.17 -11.89
N VAL A 3 5.77 -0.81 -11.57
CA VAL A 3 5.47 0.51 -10.99
C VAL A 3 5.37 0.38 -9.50
N PHE A 4 6.13 1.18 -8.77
CA PHE A 4 5.94 1.34 -7.34
C PHE A 4 5.50 2.75 -7.01
N ARG A 5 4.22 2.85 -6.63
CA ARG A 5 3.76 3.88 -5.71
C ARG A 5 4.10 3.42 -4.30
N TRP A 6 4.93 4.19 -3.60
CA TRP A 6 5.19 4.14 -2.15
C TRP A 6 5.55 2.75 -1.61
N PHE A 7 6.62 2.67 -0.83
CA PHE A 7 7.07 1.43 -0.17
C PHE A 7 6.14 1.01 0.97
N ARG A 8 4.83 0.92 0.70
CA ARG A 8 3.89 0.50 1.72
C ARG A 8 4.17 -0.91 2.15
N LEU A 9 4.53 -1.84 1.26
CA LEU A 9 4.77 -3.23 1.66
C LEU A 9 5.77 -3.94 0.71
N PHE A 10 6.96 -4.19 1.26
CA PHE A 10 8.15 -4.81 0.66
C PHE A 10 7.98 -6.24 0.14
N TYR A 11 7.21 -7.05 0.86
CA TYR A 11 7.02 -8.48 0.62
C TYR A 11 6.55 -8.83 -0.79
N ARG A 12 5.95 -7.87 -1.46
CA ARG A 12 5.26 -8.05 -2.72
C ARG A 12 6.18 -8.27 -3.92
N ARG A 13 7.45 -7.89 -3.74
CA ARG A 13 8.54 -8.04 -4.70
C ARG A 13 9.23 -9.39 -4.55
N ILE A 14 9.19 -9.95 -3.34
CA ILE A 14 9.88 -11.19 -2.99
C ILE A 14 9.37 -12.32 -3.87
N ASP A 15 8.07 -12.60 -3.86
CA ASP A 15 7.53 -13.72 -4.64
C ASP A 15 7.86 -13.63 -6.12
N LEU A 16 7.87 -12.41 -6.66
CA LEU A 16 8.18 -12.19 -8.07
C LEU A 16 9.68 -12.29 -8.37
N LEU A 17 10.55 -11.95 -7.42
CA LEU A 17 12.00 -12.17 -7.53
C LEU A 17 12.36 -13.65 -7.34
N GLU A 18 11.62 -14.36 -6.49
CA GLU A 18 11.74 -15.82 -6.32
C GLU A 18 11.29 -16.56 -7.60
N ASP A 19 10.24 -16.06 -8.27
CA ASP A 19 9.69 -16.70 -9.48
C ASP A 19 10.36 -16.26 -10.78
N SER A 20 11.02 -15.12 -10.81
CA SER A 20 11.48 -14.55 -12.07
C SER A 20 12.75 -15.23 -12.55
N THR A 21 12.64 -15.82 -13.74
CA THR A 21 13.78 -16.12 -14.62
C THR A 21 14.11 -14.95 -15.56
N SER A 22 13.36 -13.85 -15.47
CA SER A 22 13.40 -12.72 -16.41
C SER A 22 13.93 -11.44 -15.76
N SER A 23 14.54 -10.56 -16.56
CA SER A 23 15.03 -9.25 -16.14
C SER A 23 13.93 -8.39 -15.48
N ILE A 24 14.19 -7.91 -14.26
CA ILE A 24 13.28 -7.07 -13.48
C ILE A 24 13.79 -5.63 -13.42
N LEU A 25 12.88 -4.66 -13.59
CA LEU A 25 13.15 -3.24 -13.34
C LEU A 25 12.20 -2.70 -12.29
N LEU A 26 12.74 -2.24 -11.17
CA LEU A 26 12.02 -1.68 -10.04
C LEU A 26 11.87 -0.15 -10.19
N VAL A 27 10.70 0.35 -10.61
CA VAL A 27 10.47 1.80 -10.77
C VAL A 27 9.78 2.37 -9.55
N SER A 28 10.29 3.44 -8.98
CA SER A 28 9.67 4.14 -7.85
C SER A 28 9.77 5.64 -7.97
N HIS A 29 8.93 6.35 -7.24
CA HIS A 29 9.03 7.80 -7.05
C HIS A 29 9.23 8.12 -5.57
N TYR A 30 10.06 9.11 -5.28
CA TYR A 30 10.21 9.66 -3.93
C TYR A 30 9.73 11.11 -3.90
N GLY A 31 9.11 11.52 -2.79
CA GLY A 31 8.73 12.91 -2.55
C GLY A 31 9.91 13.76 -2.07
N GLY A 32 9.72 15.08 -1.99
CA GLY A 32 10.76 16.00 -1.50
C GLY A 32 11.03 15.93 0.01
N GLY A 33 10.31 15.08 0.75
CA GLY A 33 10.53 14.82 2.17
C GLY A 33 11.64 13.78 2.38
N LYS A 34 12.36 13.91 3.50
CA LYS A 34 13.50 13.03 3.84
C LYS A 34 13.08 11.58 4.08
N GLY A 35 11.84 11.33 4.49
CA GLY A 35 11.47 10.07 5.15
C GLY A 35 11.07 8.91 4.29
N THR A 36 10.70 9.12 3.03
CA THR A 36 10.36 7.96 2.18
C THR A 36 11.61 7.39 1.53
N LYS A 37 12.50 8.25 1.01
CA LYS A 37 13.68 7.82 0.24
C LYS A 37 14.62 6.90 1.02
N SER A 38 14.93 7.23 2.29
CA SER A 38 15.82 6.39 3.11
C SER A 38 15.31 4.95 3.22
N TYR A 39 14.01 4.76 3.45
CA TYR A 39 13.39 3.44 3.48
C TYR A 39 13.41 2.74 2.10
N GLN A 40 13.34 3.50 1.00
CA GLN A 40 13.48 2.92 -0.35
C GLN A 40 14.90 2.40 -0.58
N ASP A 41 15.90 3.16 -0.15
CA ASP A 41 17.32 2.86 -0.29
C ASP A 41 17.72 1.66 0.57
N ASP A 42 17.34 1.67 1.86
CA ASP A 42 17.63 0.59 2.81
C ASP A 42 17.07 -0.75 2.34
N ILE A 43 15.82 -0.72 1.85
CA ILE A 43 15.19 -1.91 1.32
C ILE A 43 15.85 -2.35 0.02
N PHE A 44 16.10 -1.42 -0.91
CA PHE A 44 16.71 -1.81 -2.17
C PHE A 44 18.07 -2.46 -1.93
N LYS A 45 18.88 -1.92 -1.02
CA LYS A 45 20.14 -2.54 -0.59
C LYS A 45 19.93 -3.97 -0.07
N ALA A 46 18.91 -4.20 0.76
CA ALA A 46 18.60 -5.54 1.25
C ALA A 46 18.19 -6.50 0.12
N VAL A 47 17.32 -6.07 -0.81
CA VAL A 47 16.92 -6.89 -1.98
C VAL A 47 18.11 -7.17 -2.88
N LYS A 48 18.88 -6.14 -3.19
CA LYS A 48 20.04 -6.20 -4.05
C LYS A 48 21.01 -7.26 -3.57
N ASN A 49 21.30 -7.25 -2.27
CA ASN A 49 22.18 -8.25 -1.65
C ASN A 49 21.56 -9.66 -1.62
N LYS A 50 20.23 -9.77 -1.44
CA LYS A 50 19.55 -11.07 -1.34
C LYS A 50 19.34 -11.77 -2.68
N TYR A 51 19.07 -10.99 -3.73
CA TYR A 51 18.70 -11.47 -5.07
C TYR A 51 19.72 -11.10 -6.14
N GLU A 52 20.92 -10.68 -5.73
CA GLU A 52 22.05 -10.36 -6.61
C GLU A 52 21.67 -9.35 -7.72
N LEU A 53 20.88 -8.33 -7.37
CA LEU A 53 20.49 -7.28 -8.32
C LEU A 53 21.64 -6.28 -8.57
N ASP A 54 21.57 -5.59 -9.70
CA ASP A 54 22.42 -4.47 -10.03
C ASP A 54 21.75 -3.13 -9.66
N ASP A 55 22.53 -2.05 -9.52
CA ASP A 55 21.95 -0.71 -9.31
C ASP A 55 21.05 -0.25 -10.47
N ARG A 56 21.29 -0.77 -11.68
CA ARG A 56 20.46 -0.51 -12.87
C ARG A 56 19.07 -1.16 -12.80
N ASP A 57 18.87 -2.12 -11.90
CA ASP A 57 17.59 -2.81 -11.73
C ASP A 57 16.62 -2.00 -10.87
N GLN A 58 17.02 -0.84 -10.38
CA GLN A 58 16.14 0.14 -9.75
C GLN A 58 16.24 1.51 -10.43
N VAL A 59 15.07 2.13 -10.60
CA VAL A 59 14.97 3.55 -10.93
C VAL A 59 14.12 4.26 -9.89
N GLN A 60 14.71 5.27 -9.26
CA GLN A 60 14.03 6.18 -8.34
C GLN A 60 13.91 7.55 -9.00
N SER A 61 12.70 7.96 -9.38
CA SER A 61 12.45 9.25 -10.00
C SER A 61 11.96 10.28 -8.97
N TYR A 62 12.41 11.52 -9.10
CA TYR A 62 11.82 12.68 -8.43
C TYR A 62 11.28 13.64 -9.47
N VAL A 63 9.95 13.73 -9.52
CA VAL A 63 9.23 14.66 -10.40
C VAL A 63 8.31 15.53 -9.56
N VAL A 64 8.42 16.82 -9.79
CA VAL A 64 7.65 17.90 -9.17
C VAL A 64 7.26 18.90 -10.25
N ALA A 65 5.99 19.31 -10.25
CA ALA A 65 5.55 20.41 -11.11
C ALA A 65 6.05 21.73 -10.52
N ARG A 66 7.01 22.39 -11.20
CA ARG A 66 7.64 23.64 -10.73
C ARG A 66 6.64 24.80 -10.52
N ASN A 67 5.49 24.77 -11.21
CA ASN A 67 4.38 25.72 -11.08
C ASN A 67 3.03 25.00 -11.03
N GLY A 68 2.96 23.87 -10.31
CA GLY A 68 1.73 23.10 -10.19
C GLY A 68 0.62 23.90 -9.49
N LYS A 69 -0.55 24.01 -10.13
CA LYS A 69 -1.78 24.55 -9.51
C LYS A 69 -2.60 23.47 -8.79
N GLU A 70 -2.20 22.21 -8.88
CA GLU A 70 -2.88 21.07 -8.27
C GLU A 70 -2.34 20.84 -6.86
N ASP A 71 -3.15 21.15 -5.85
CA ASP A 71 -2.83 21.03 -4.42
C ASP A 71 -3.52 19.84 -3.74
N THR A 72 -4.48 19.19 -4.42
CA THR A 72 -5.30 18.12 -3.85
C THR A 72 -4.59 16.75 -3.84
N THR A 73 -3.47 16.62 -4.54
CA THR A 73 -2.65 15.41 -4.67
C THR A 73 -3.37 14.23 -5.35
N ARG A 74 -4.52 14.49 -5.99
CA ARG A 74 -5.40 13.46 -6.57
C ARG A 74 -4.78 12.78 -7.79
N THR A 75 -3.96 13.49 -8.55
CA THR A 75 -3.26 12.98 -9.74
C THR A 75 -2.00 12.18 -9.40
N ARG A 76 -1.59 12.16 -8.13
CA ARG A 76 -0.36 11.52 -7.67
C ARG A 76 -0.27 10.04 -8.05
N SER A 77 -1.39 9.30 -8.00
CA SER A 77 -1.46 7.90 -8.45
C SER A 77 -1.05 7.75 -9.90
N PHE A 78 -1.65 8.60 -10.73
CA PHE A 78 -1.47 8.57 -12.16
C PHE A 78 -0.02 8.89 -12.51
N MET A 79 0.56 9.93 -11.90
CA MET A 79 1.97 10.27 -12.05
C MET A 79 2.88 9.05 -11.79
N PHE A 80 2.66 8.30 -10.70
CA PHE A 80 3.47 7.11 -10.41
C PHE A 80 3.36 6.06 -11.51
N PHE A 81 2.14 5.76 -11.97
CA PHE A 81 1.95 4.82 -13.07
C PHE A 81 2.56 5.32 -14.38
N SER A 82 2.47 6.62 -14.67
CA SER A 82 3.10 7.22 -15.85
C SER A 82 4.59 6.98 -15.90
N HIS A 83 5.31 7.08 -14.77
CA HIS A 83 6.75 6.80 -14.73
C HIS A 83 7.07 5.41 -15.26
N ALA A 84 6.44 4.40 -14.69
CA ALA A 84 6.72 3.05 -15.14
C ALA A 84 6.20 2.83 -16.55
N ILE A 85 5.01 3.32 -16.93
CA ILE A 85 4.52 3.22 -18.32
C ILE A 85 5.57 3.75 -19.31
N VAL A 86 6.21 4.90 -19.02
CA VAL A 86 7.29 5.48 -19.84
C VAL A 86 8.49 4.53 -19.95
N TYR A 87 8.97 3.99 -18.83
CA TYR A 87 10.05 2.99 -18.88
C TYR A 87 9.63 1.73 -19.66
N GLY A 88 8.36 1.35 -19.59
CA GLY A 88 7.84 0.13 -20.23
C GLY A 88 7.78 0.27 -21.72
N SER A 89 7.29 1.42 -22.17
CA SER A 89 7.26 1.75 -23.59
C SER A 89 8.67 1.86 -24.17
N ALA A 90 9.64 2.33 -23.38
CA ALA A 90 11.02 2.49 -23.83
C ALA A 90 11.72 1.16 -24.13
N PHE A 91 11.25 0.03 -23.58
CA PHE A 91 11.83 -1.29 -23.88
C PHE A 91 11.48 -1.83 -25.27
N GLY A 92 10.50 -1.25 -25.97
CA GLY A 92 10.12 -1.69 -27.32
C GLY A 92 9.64 -3.15 -27.42
N ARG A 93 9.17 -3.73 -26.30
CA ARG A 93 8.69 -5.12 -26.22
C ARG A 93 7.51 -5.24 -25.26
N LYS A 94 6.78 -6.36 -25.40
CA LYS A 94 5.72 -6.75 -24.47
C LYS A 94 6.20 -6.70 -23.04
N THR A 95 5.60 -5.82 -22.26
CA THR A 95 6.03 -5.54 -20.90
C THR A 95 4.90 -5.78 -19.91
N GLN A 96 5.15 -6.66 -18.94
CA GLN A 96 4.24 -6.84 -17.82
C GLN A 96 4.54 -5.79 -16.75
N LEU A 97 3.48 -5.12 -16.30
CA LEU A 97 3.47 -4.06 -15.32
C LEU A 97 2.83 -4.53 -14.03
N TYR A 98 3.65 -5.01 -13.12
CA TYR A 98 3.16 -5.54 -11.85
C TYR A 98 2.90 -4.42 -10.85
N ILE A 99 1.68 -4.41 -10.29
CA ILE A 99 1.24 -3.47 -9.27
C ILE A 99 0.71 -4.27 -8.10
N PRO A 100 1.56 -4.59 -7.13
CA PRO A 100 1.08 -5.37 -6.02
C PRO A 100 0.59 -4.40 -4.93
N GLU A 101 -0.64 -3.90 -4.99
CA GLU A 101 -1.30 -3.18 -3.88
C GLU A 101 -2.73 -3.72 -3.69
N ASN A 102 -3.06 -4.24 -2.49
CA ASN A 102 -4.24 -5.10 -2.23
C ASN A 102 -4.78 -4.99 -0.81
N GLY A 103 -5.88 -5.70 -0.56
CA GLY A 103 -6.65 -5.71 0.68
C GLY A 103 -7.52 -4.46 0.84
N TYR A 104 -7.88 -4.16 2.08
CA TYR A 104 -8.71 -3.02 2.46
C TYR A 104 -8.31 -1.69 1.79
N ILE A 105 -7.02 -1.37 1.71
CA ILE A 105 -6.51 -0.11 1.12
C ILE A 105 -6.72 -0.03 -0.39
N SER A 106 -6.83 -1.17 -1.09
CA SER A 106 -7.07 -1.19 -2.54
C SER A 106 -8.54 -0.93 -2.87
N LEU A 107 -9.44 -1.57 -2.12
CA LEU A 107 -10.89 -1.32 -2.19
C LEU A 107 -11.25 0.06 -1.60
N ASN A 108 -10.48 0.49 -0.60
CA ASN A 108 -10.56 1.79 0.07
C ASN A 108 -11.99 2.17 0.47
N VAL A 109 -12.71 1.23 1.09
CA VAL A 109 -14.10 1.42 1.54
C VAL A 109 -14.15 2.60 2.52
N PRO A 110 -15.05 3.58 2.35
CA PRO A 110 -15.09 4.75 3.22
C PRO A 110 -15.43 4.37 4.68
N LEU A 111 -14.55 4.71 5.62
CA LEU A 111 -14.80 4.55 7.06
C LEU A 111 -15.83 5.55 7.62
N SER A 112 -15.99 6.70 6.95
CA SER A 112 -16.85 7.80 7.41
C SER A 112 -17.38 8.60 6.23
N GLY A 113 -18.46 9.36 6.47
CA GLY A 113 -19.06 10.29 5.50
C GLY A 113 -18.04 11.25 4.85
N SER A 114 -17.08 11.73 5.64
CA SER A 114 -16.02 12.65 5.18
C SER A 114 -15.03 12.04 4.18
N ARG A 115 -15.01 10.71 4.03
CA ARG A 115 -14.09 10.00 3.13
C ARG A 115 -14.73 9.55 1.82
N PHE A 116 -16.00 9.88 1.58
CA PHE A 116 -16.65 9.64 0.30
C PHE A 116 -16.04 10.48 -0.83
N GLY A 117 -16.14 9.97 -2.06
CA GLY A 117 -15.76 10.69 -3.26
C GLY A 117 -14.25 10.81 -3.49
N SER A 118 -13.77 12.03 -3.71
CA SER A 118 -12.39 12.33 -4.11
C SER A 118 -11.45 12.65 -2.94
N SER A 119 -11.95 12.57 -1.70
CA SER A 119 -11.18 12.78 -0.46
C SER A 119 -10.28 11.60 -0.10
N SER A 120 -10.38 10.48 -0.81
CA SER A 120 -9.51 9.31 -0.62
C SER A 120 -8.93 8.81 -1.94
N THR A 121 -7.64 8.45 -1.94
CA THR A 121 -6.97 7.94 -3.14
C THR A 121 -7.29 6.46 -3.37
N ARG A 122 -7.88 6.14 -4.51
CA ARG A 122 -8.23 4.77 -4.95
C ARG A 122 -7.21 4.23 -5.94
N THR A 123 -5.94 4.21 -5.53
CA THR A 123 -4.78 3.98 -6.41
C THR A 123 -4.89 2.70 -7.21
N THR A 124 -5.24 1.59 -6.56
CA THR A 124 -5.21 0.25 -7.14
C THR A 124 -6.58 -0.40 -7.14
N HIS A 125 -7.62 0.41 -6.95
CA HIS A 125 -8.99 -0.03 -7.06
C HIS A 125 -9.22 -0.66 -8.45
N PRO A 126 -9.89 -1.82 -8.56
CA PRO A 126 -10.03 -2.56 -9.82
C PRO A 126 -10.58 -1.71 -10.96
N TYR A 127 -11.58 -0.87 -10.68
CA TYR A 127 -12.12 0.08 -11.65
C TYR A 127 -11.07 1.04 -12.24
N TYR A 128 -10.20 1.60 -11.39
CA TYR A 128 -9.15 2.52 -11.83
C TYR A 128 -8.08 1.77 -12.64
N MET A 129 -7.69 0.57 -12.20
CA MET A 129 -6.77 -0.29 -12.95
C MET A 129 -7.29 -0.65 -14.34
N LYS A 130 -8.58 -0.99 -14.45
CA LYS A 130 -9.24 -1.27 -15.74
C LYS A 130 -9.20 -0.04 -16.66
N LYS A 131 -9.52 1.15 -16.15
CA LYS A 131 -9.42 2.41 -16.91
C LYS A 131 -8.00 2.74 -17.34
N LEU A 132 -7.03 2.54 -16.45
CA LEU A 132 -5.62 2.77 -16.77
C LEU A 132 -5.14 1.80 -17.86
N GLN A 133 -5.54 0.53 -17.80
CA GLN A 133 -5.27 -0.44 -18.88
C GLN A 133 -5.92 -0.01 -20.20
N THR A 134 -7.17 0.44 -20.19
CA THR A 134 -7.83 0.97 -21.40
C THR A 134 -7.07 2.15 -21.97
N LEU A 135 -6.60 3.07 -21.14
CA LEU A 135 -5.78 4.20 -21.59
C LEU A 135 -4.47 3.74 -22.23
N ILE A 136 -3.77 2.79 -21.62
CA ILE A 136 -2.53 2.19 -22.17
C ILE A 136 -2.79 1.55 -23.53
N ASN A 137 -3.87 0.78 -23.67
CA ASN A 137 -4.25 0.14 -24.93
C ASN A 137 -4.56 1.18 -26.01
N ASN A 138 -5.28 2.24 -25.67
CA ASN A 138 -5.61 3.32 -26.62
C ASN A 138 -4.39 4.12 -27.08
N MET A 139 -3.30 4.11 -26.31
CA MET A 139 -2.00 4.68 -26.70
C MET A 139 -1.15 3.69 -27.53
N ASN A 140 -1.67 2.51 -27.87
CA ASN A 140 -0.97 1.43 -28.59
C ASN A 140 0.34 1.00 -27.90
N LEU A 141 0.38 1.03 -26.57
CA LEU A 141 1.53 0.55 -25.81
C LEU A 141 1.35 -0.94 -25.45
N ASP A 142 2.35 -1.77 -25.75
CA ASP A 142 2.35 -3.20 -25.42
C ASP A 142 2.72 -3.45 -23.94
N ILE A 143 1.87 -2.91 -23.06
CA ILE A 143 2.04 -2.97 -21.60
C ILE A 143 0.79 -3.57 -20.96
N LYS A 144 0.97 -4.65 -20.19
CA LYS A 144 -0.11 -5.31 -19.46
C LYS A 144 0.01 -5.08 -17.96
N ILE A 145 -0.98 -4.44 -17.36
CA ILE A 145 -1.10 -4.32 -15.91
C ILE A 145 -1.49 -5.67 -15.31
N ILE A 146 -0.74 -6.09 -14.29
CA ILE A 146 -0.96 -7.32 -13.54
C ILE A 146 -0.93 -7.01 -12.05
N ASN A 147 -1.95 -7.47 -11.33
CA ASN A 147 -1.97 -7.43 -9.87
C ASN A 147 -2.14 -8.86 -9.32
N PRO A 148 -1.04 -9.56 -8.99
CA PRO A 148 -1.10 -10.98 -8.64
C PRO A 148 -1.76 -11.25 -7.29
N TYR A 149 -2.01 -10.24 -6.46
CA TYR A 149 -2.64 -10.43 -5.15
C TYR A 149 -3.97 -9.70 -5.01
N GLN A 150 -4.66 -9.40 -6.11
CA GLN A 150 -5.96 -8.71 -6.12
C GLN A 150 -7.00 -9.30 -5.17
N PHE A 151 -6.92 -10.62 -4.92
CA PHE A 151 -7.84 -11.35 -4.06
C PHE A 151 -7.27 -11.74 -2.68
N LYS A 152 -6.21 -11.07 -2.24
CA LYS A 152 -5.56 -11.32 -0.94
C LYS A 152 -5.67 -10.13 0.00
N THR A 153 -5.82 -10.41 1.29
CA THR A 153 -5.63 -9.40 2.35
C THR A 153 -4.15 -9.06 2.50
N LYS A 154 -3.84 -8.04 3.32
CA LYS A 154 -2.43 -7.70 3.55
C LYS A 154 -1.74 -8.71 4.45
N GLY A 155 -2.42 -9.30 5.43
CA GLY A 155 -1.86 -10.33 6.29
C GLY A 155 -1.65 -11.66 5.56
N GLU A 156 -2.56 -12.05 4.68
CA GLU A 156 -2.34 -13.23 3.81
C GLU A 156 -1.11 -13.09 2.94
N MET A 157 -0.92 -11.93 2.32
CA MET A 157 0.28 -11.72 1.53
C MET A 157 1.57 -11.73 2.35
N LEU A 158 1.51 -11.44 3.65
CA LEU A 158 2.67 -11.59 4.56
C LEU A 158 2.92 -13.06 4.91
N LYS A 159 1.86 -13.84 5.11
CA LYS A 159 1.92 -15.29 5.44
C LYS A 159 2.38 -16.13 4.25
N GLU A 160 1.86 -15.81 3.08
CA GLU A 160 2.05 -16.57 1.84
C GLU A 160 3.25 -16.10 1.03
N CYS A 161 4.03 -15.15 1.55
CA CYS A 161 5.27 -14.69 0.93
C CYS A 161 6.26 -15.84 0.84
N LYS A 162 6.79 -16.11 -0.36
CA LYS A 162 7.68 -17.23 -0.67
C LYS A 162 8.96 -17.21 0.16
N ASN A 163 9.55 -16.02 0.35
CA ASN A 163 10.69 -15.84 1.25
C ASN A 163 10.26 -15.20 2.58
N SER A 164 9.53 -15.97 3.39
CA SER A 164 8.97 -15.48 4.65
C SER A 164 10.04 -15.07 5.67
N SER A 165 11.19 -15.76 5.70
CA SER A 165 12.31 -15.42 6.60
C SER A 165 12.92 -14.06 6.26
N PHE A 166 13.28 -13.84 4.99
CA PHE A 166 13.80 -12.56 4.53
C PHE A 166 12.79 -11.42 4.75
N LEU A 167 11.51 -11.68 4.49
CA LEU A 167 10.46 -10.71 4.79
C LEU A 167 10.41 -10.35 6.28
N LYS A 168 10.41 -11.35 7.16
CA LYS A 168 10.33 -11.16 8.61
C LYS A 168 11.52 -10.34 9.15
N GLU A 169 12.69 -10.45 8.52
CA GLU A 169 13.85 -9.62 8.88
C GLU A 169 13.73 -8.16 8.41
N GLN A 170 13.09 -7.93 7.25
CA GLN A 170 13.10 -6.61 6.63
C GLN A 170 11.82 -5.80 6.82
N TYR A 171 10.69 -6.39 7.24
CA TYR A 171 9.39 -5.69 7.24
C TYR A 171 9.41 -4.41 8.10
N VAL A 172 10.16 -4.37 9.20
CA VAL A 172 10.31 -3.19 10.07
C VAL A 172 10.99 -2.01 9.36
N LYS A 173 11.82 -2.30 8.34
CA LYS A 173 12.52 -1.30 7.50
C LYS A 173 11.67 -0.81 6.34
N THR A 174 10.35 -1.00 6.38
CA THR A 174 9.40 -0.61 5.32
C THR A 174 8.48 0.52 5.78
N MET A 175 7.93 1.30 4.84
CA MET A 175 7.22 2.54 5.16
C MET A 175 5.81 2.59 4.55
N SER A 176 4.81 2.28 5.38
CA SER A 176 3.39 2.36 5.04
C SER A 176 2.75 3.69 5.43
N CYS A 177 3.36 4.48 6.31
CA CYS A 177 2.76 5.71 6.84
C CYS A 177 2.40 6.72 5.74
N SER A 178 1.30 7.46 5.90
CA SER A 178 0.97 8.61 5.03
C SER A 178 1.78 9.86 5.39
N HIS A 179 2.28 9.94 6.62
CA HIS A 179 2.91 11.13 7.18
C HIS A 179 4.22 10.79 7.92
N PRO A 180 5.16 10.09 7.26
CA PRO A 180 6.41 9.66 7.91
C PRO A 180 7.23 10.84 8.45
N ASP A 181 7.11 12.00 7.80
CA ASP A 181 7.89 13.21 8.09
C ASP A 181 7.24 14.15 9.12
N ASN A 182 6.05 13.85 9.64
CA ASN A 182 5.40 14.73 10.63
C ASN A 182 6.21 14.89 11.93
N GLY A 183 7.10 13.94 12.22
CA GLY A 183 8.05 14.06 13.32
C GLY A 183 8.94 15.30 13.26
N ARG A 184 9.17 15.86 12.07
CA ARG A 184 9.99 17.06 11.89
C ARG A 184 9.45 18.26 12.68
N PHE A 185 8.13 18.36 12.84
CA PHE A 185 7.49 19.42 13.63
C PHE A 185 7.76 19.27 15.13
N LYS A 186 8.14 18.06 15.57
CA LYS A 186 8.59 17.74 16.93
C LYS A 186 10.12 17.65 17.02
N LYS A 187 10.86 18.17 16.03
CA LYS A 187 12.33 18.12 15.92
C LYS A 187 12.92 16.69 15.87
N GLU A 188 12.11 15.69 15.52
CA GLU A 188 12.62 14.33 15.26
C GLU A 188 13.54 14.35 14.03
N LYS A 189 14.70 13.72 14.14
CA LYS A 189 15.69 13.63 13.05
C LYS A 189 15.40 12.51 12.06
N THR A 190 14.69 11.48 12.50
CA THR A 190 14.39 10.28 11.71
C THR A 190 12.90 10.18 11.45
N SER A 191 12.55 9.78 10.24
CA SER A 191 11.16 9.53 9.88
C SER A 191 10.73 8.18 10.46
N LYS A 192 9.48 8.12 10.94
CA LYS A 192 8.91 6.95 11.62
C LYS A 192 7.44 6.81 11.27
N HIS A 193 6.89 5.62 11.44
CA HIS A 193 5.44 5.43 11.31
C HIS A 193 4.72 6.24 12.38
N CYS A 194 3.64 6.94 12.02
CA CYS A 194 2.88 7.73 12.99
C CYS A 194 2.10 6.84 13.98
N GLY A 195 1.65 5.66 13.56
CA GLY A 195 0.87 4.73 14.38
C GLY A 195 -0.64 4.95 14.34
N ASP A 196 -1.10 6.12 13.86
CA ASP A 196 -2.51 6.54 13.95
C ASP A 196 -3.22 6.75 12.61
N CYS A 197 -2.49 6.78 11.47
CA CYS A 197 -3.10 6.91 10.16
C CYS A 197 -3.64 5.56 9.68
N ILE A 198 -4.70 5.57 8.85
CA ILE A 198 -5.32 4.35 8.29
C ILE A 198 -4.28 3.33 7.77
N PRO A 199 -3.27 3.74 6.97
CA PRO A 199 -2.23 2.82 6.51
C PRO A 199 -1.37 2.20 7.62
N CYS A 200 -1.10 2.90 8.72
CA CYS A 200 -0.41 2.34 9.88
C CYS A 200 -1.31 1.35 10.64
N ILE A 201 -2.60 1.65 10.81
CA ILE A 201 -3.57 0.74 11.45
C ILE A 201 -3.71 -0.55 10.64
N VAL A 202 -3.95 -0.43 9.33
CA VAL A 202 -4.05 -1.58 8.42
C VAL A 202 -2.74 -2.37 8.35
N ARG A 203 -1.58 -1.68 8.41
CA ARG A 203 -0.27 -2.35 8.50
C ARG A 203 -0.17 -3.19 9.77
N LYS A 204 -0.48 -2.59 10.93
CA LYS A 204 -0.44 -3.27 12.24
C LYS A 204 -1.34 -4.51 12.23
N ALA A 205 -2.57 -4.38 11.72
CA ALA A 205 -3.51 -5.48 11.54
C ALA A 205 -2.94 -6.63 10.70
N ALA A 206 -2.34 -6.31 9.55
CA ALA A 206 -1.74 -7.29 8.68
C ALA A 206 -0.57 -8.02 9.35
N ILE A 207 0.33 -7.30 10.02
CA ILE A 207 1.52 -7.86 10.67
C ILE A 207 1.12 -8.74 11.86
N ILE A 208 0.21 -8.27 12.73
CA ILE A 208 -0.31 -9.05 13.85
C ILE A 208 -1.01 -10.31 13.34
N SER A 209 -1.86 -10.18 12.31
CA SER A 209 -2.52 -11.35 11.72
C SER A 209 -1.52 -12.38 11.17
N ALA A 210 -0.39 -11.92 10.63
CA ALA A 210 0.64 -12.76 10.01
C ALA A 210 1.63 -13.38 11.00
N TYR A 211 2.13 -12.60 11.96
CA TYR A 211 3.27 -12.95 12.81
C TYR A 211 2.95 -12.94 14.31
N GLY A 212 1.71 -12.58 14.69
CA GLY A 212 1.26 -12.49 16.08
C GLY A 212 1.73 -11.24 16.83
N LYS A 213 2.78 -10.55 16.36
CA LYS A 213 3.30 -9.33 16.96
C LYS A 213 3.89 -8.41 15.89
N ASP A 214 3.75 -7.10 16.09
CA ASP A 214 4.39 -6.07 15.26
C ASP A 214 5.52 -5.38 16.03
N GLU A 215 6.76 -5.52 15.55
CA GLU A 215 7.95 -4.90 16.14
C GLU A 215 8.29 -3.54 15.48
N THR A 216 7.43 -3.05 14.59
CA THR A 216 7.60 -1.73 13.97
C THR A 216 7.56 -0.63 15.03
N GLU A 217 8.52 0.29 14.99
CA GLU A 217 8.50 1.47 15.86
C GLU A 217 7.44 2.48 15.36
N TYR A 218 6.51 2.84 16.25
CA TYR A 218 5.47 3.84 15.99
C TYR A 218 5.62 5.05 16.92
N ARG A 219 5.40 6.25 16.38
CA ARG A 219 5.39 7.50 17.16
C ARG A 219 4.29 7.50 18.21
N HIS A 220 3.08 7.10 17.82
CA HIS A 220 1.95 6.91 18.72
C HIS A 220 1.72 5.41 18.87
N LYS A 221 2.03 4.86 20.06
CA LYS A 221 1.83 3.44 20.35
C LYS A 221 0.34 3.07 20.38
N THR A 222 -0.45 3.95 20.99
CA THR A 222 -1.91 3.85 21.08
C THR A 222 -2.60 4.96 20.26
N LEU A 223 -3.86 4.74 19.90
CA LEU A 223 -4.60 5.64 19.01
C LEU A 223 -5.12 6.90 19.73
N GLU A 224 -5.11 6.93 21.06
CA GLU A 224 -5.60 8.02 21.91
C GLU A 224 -4.61 9.19 21.99
N LYS A 225 -3.37 9.01 21.54
CA LYS A 225 -2.30 10.02 21.65
C LYS A 225 -2.37 11.12 20.57
N SER A 226 -3.35 11.08 19.67
CA SER A 226 -3.58 12.15 18.68
C SER A 226 -5.05 12.26 18.29
N GLU A 227 -5.49 13.47 17.90
CA GLU A 227 -6.85 13.70 17.39
C GLU A 227 -7.15 12.82 16.17
N ALA A 228 -6.21 12.72 15.24
CA ALA A 228 -6.33 11.85 14.07
C ALA A 228 -6.47 10.37 14.45
N GLY A 229 -5.77 9.92 15.49
CA GLY A 229 -5.86 8.57 16.02
C GLY A 229 -7.21 8.28 16.66
N ILE A 230 -7.71 9.18 17.49
CA ILE A 230 -9.04 9.08 18.12
C ILE A 230 -10.13 8.99 17.04
N LEU A 231 -10.09 9.88 16.04
CA LEU A 231 -11.04 9.88 14.94
C LEU A 231 -10.97 8.59 14.12
N ASN A 232 -9.77 8.13 13.76
CA ASN A 232 -9.63 6.88 13.00
C ASN A 232 -10.05 5.66 13.84
N LYS A 233 -9.72 5.61 15.15
CA LYS A 233 -10.15 4.54 16.08
C LYS A 233 -11.68 4.42 16.06
N ASN A 234 -12.37 5.52 16.33
CA ASN A 234 -13.84 5.54 16.37
C ASN A 234 -14.45 5.19 15.01
N ALA A 235 -13.86 5.63 13.90
CA ALA A 235 -14.33 5.28 12.57
C ALA A 235 -14.19 3.77 12.28
N PHE A 236 -13.08 3.15 12.70
CA PHE A 236 -12.91 1.71 12.59
C PHE A 236 -13.84 0.93 13.52
N LEU A 237 -14.00 1.35 14.77
CA LEU A 237 -14.93 0.69 15.70
C LEU A 237 -16.37 0.72 15.19
N GLN A 238 -16.84 1.85 14.65
CA GLN A 238 -18.16 1.92 14.01
C GLN A 238 -18.27 1.03 12.77
N MET A 239 -17.20 0.94 11.97
CA MET A 239 -17.17 0.04 10.81
C MET A 239 -17.27 -1.43 11.26
N LEU A 240 -16.55 -1.81 12.32
CA LEU A 240 -16.57 -3.15 12.90
C LEU A 240 -17.95 -3.50 13.47
N GLU A 241 -18.54 -2.60 14.26
CA GLU A 241 -19.87 -2.76 14.84
C GLU A 241 -20.96 -2.93 13.78
N LYS A 242 -20.89 -2.12 12.71
CA LYS A 242 -21.87 -2.15 11.60
C LYS A 242 -21.54 -3.21 10.54
N HIS A 243 -20.45 -3.95 10.70
CA HIS A 243 -20.01 -4.91 9.69
C HIS A 243 -21.05 -6.03 9.52
N ASN A 244 -21.52 -6.19 8.29
CA ASN A 244 -22.36 -7.32 7.91
C ASN A 244 -21.75 -7.99 6.68
N PRO A 245 -21.17 -9.20 6.82
CA PRO A 245 -20.54 -9.91 5.72
C PRO A 245 -21.46 -10.11 4.51
N LYS A 246 -22.77 -10.26 4.72
CA LYS A 246 -23.77 -10.44 3.65
C LYS A 246 -23.99 -9.17 2.83
N ARG A 247 -23.61 -7.99 3.35
CA ARG A 247 -23.73 -6.71 2.65
C ARG A 247 -22.41 -6.22 2.04
N ALA A 248 -21.33 -6.98 2.17
CA ALA A 248 -20.00 -6.61 1.70
C ALA A 248 -19.97 -6.15 0.23
N VAL A 249 -20.72 -6.81 -0.66
CA VAL A 249 -20.84 -6.44 -2.08
C VAL A 249 -21.36 -5.01 -2.28
N PHE A 250 -22.24 -4.53 -1.40
CA PHE A 250 -22.74 -3.15 -1.47
C PHE A 250 -21.73 -2.17 -0.87
N GLU A 251 -21.03 -2.57 0.19
CA GLU A 251 -20.01 -1.74 0.85
C GLU A 251 -18.82 -1.43 -0.07
N ILE A 252 -18.27 -2.45 -0.74
CA ILE A 252 -17.10 -2.28 -1.63
C ILE A 252 -17.41 -1.38 -2.84
N GLN A 253 -18.67 -1.31 -3.28
CA GLN A 253 -19.08 -0.49 -4.41
C GLN A 253 -19.24 1.00 -4.06
N LYS A 254 -19.28 1.37 -2.77
CA LYS A 254 -19.26 2.78 -2.35
C LYS A 254 -17.98 3.49 -2.81
N SER A 255 -16.90 2.75 -3.02
CA SER A 255 -15.63 3.22 -3.53
C SER A 255 -15.57 3.34 -5.06
N GLY A 256 -16.60 2.92 -5.78
CA GLY A 256 -16.64 2.91 -7.24
C GLY A 256 -17.17 1.59 -7.78
N PRO A 257 -17.60 1.58 -9.04
CA PRO A 257 -18.25 0.41 -9.62
C PRO A 257 -17.26 -0.74 -9.78
N LEU A 258 -17.67 -1.93 -9.36
CA LEU A 258 -16.98 -3.19 -9.62
C LEU A 258 -17.91 -4.03 -10.49
N THR A 259 -17.52 -4.27 -11.74
CA THR A 259 -18.36 -5.01 -12.71
C THR A 259 -18.06 -6.50 -12.73
N ASP A 260 -16.88 -6.90 -12.23
CA ASP A 260 -16.34 -8.25 -12.33
C ASP A 260 -15.75 -8.67 -10.97
N ASN A 261 -15.77 -9.97 -10.66
CA ASN A 261 -15.22 -10.57 -9.43
C ASN A 261 -15.75 -9.95 -8.12
N LEU A 262 -17.04 -9.56 -8.08
CA LEU A 262 -17.62 -8.86 -6.93
C LEU A 262 -17.57 -9.70 -5.65
N LEU A 263 -17.80 -11.01 -5.77
CA LEU A 263 -17.83 -11.90 -4.61
C LEU A 263 -16.44 -12.10 -4.02
N GLU A 264 -15.42 -12.21 -4.88
CA GLU A 264 -14.02 -12.33 -4.48
C GLU A 264 -13.52 -11.05 -3.79
N PHE A 265 -13.91 -9.87 -4.30
CA PHE A 265 -13.58 -8.60 -3.62
C PHE A 265 -14.36 -8.41 -2.32
N ALA A 266 -15.61 -8.88 -2.24
CA ALA A 266 -16.40 -8.87 -1.02
C ALA A 266 -15.80 -9.80 0.05
N ASP A 267 -15.30 -10.97 -0.36
CA ASP A 267 -14.58 -11.90 0.49
C ASP A 267 -13.28 -11.29 1.03
N VAL A 268 -12.47 -10.65 0.17
CA VAL A 268 -11.27 -9.89 0.62
C VAL A 268 -11.62 -8.80 1.62
N TYR A 269 -12.73 -8.09 1.42
CA TYR A 269 -13.20 -7.07 2.34
C TYR A 269 -13.53 -7.65 3.71
N ASN A 270 -14.30 -8.74 3.75
CA ASN A 270 -14.66 -9.43 4.99
C ASN A 270 -13.42 -9.92 5.74
N ARG A 271 -12.52 -10.65 5.06
CA ARG A 271 -11.26 -11.12 5.66
C ARG A 271 -10.36 -9.96 6.10
N SER A 272 -10.33 -8.85 5.38
CA SER A 272 -9.58 -7.66 5.81
C SER A 272 -10.17 -7.03 7.07
N ILE A 273 -11.49 -7.11 7.26
CA ILE A 273 -12.14 -6.64 8.48
C ILE A 273 -11.83 -7.54 9.66
N GLU A 274 -11.75 -8.86 9.46
CA GLU A 274 -11.29 -9.79 10.50
C GLU A 274 -9.85 -9.49 10.95
N GLU A 275 -8.94 -9.17 10.00
CA GLU A 275 -7.59 -8.70 10.34
C GLU A 275 -7.61 -7.43 11.18
N LEU A 276 -8.44 -6.46 10.80
CA LEU A 276 -8.59 -5.20 11.51
C LEU A 276 -9.15 -5.41 12.92
N ASN A 277 -10.14 -6.30 13.08
CA ASN A 277 -10.78 -6.59 14.35
C ASN A 277 -9.75 -7.05 15.41
N LYS A 278 -8.71 -7.78 15.01
CA LYS A 278 -7.63 -8.20 15.92
C LYS A 278 -6.93 -7.03 16.57
N VAL A 279 -6.68 -5.94 15.85
CA VAL A 279 -6.03 -4.73 16.40
C VAL A 279 -6.91 -4.07 17.45
N PHE A 280 -8.22 -4.09 17.28
CA PHE A 280 -9.14 -3.42 18.21
C PHE A 280 -9.53 -4.30 19.40
N ASN A 281 -9.52 -5.63 19.23
CA ASN A 281 -9.73 -6.59 20.32
C ASN A 281 -8.49 -6.80 21.19
N GLU A 282 -7.27 -6.71 20.62
CA GLU A 282 -6.03 -6.73 21.41
C GLU A 282 -5.83 -5.46 22.24
N VAL A 283 -6.52 -4.36 21.90
CA VAL A 283 -6.42 -3.09 22.63
C VAL A 283 -7.29 -3.05 23.90
N ASP A 284 -8.08 -4.09 24.18
CA ASP A 284 -8.93 -4.15 25.39
C ASP A 284 -8.40 -5.07 26.51
N LEU A 285 -7.20 -5.65 26.40
CA LEU A 285 -6.59 -6.43 27.48
C LEU A 285 -5.06 -6.20 27.53
N ASN A 286 -4.61 -5.44 28.53
CA ASN A 286 -3.20 -5.25 28.98
C ASN A 286 -2.40 -4.12 28.31
N GLU A 287 -2.57 -2.89 28.80
CA GLU A 287 -1.46 -2.01 29.18
C GLU A 287 -2.02 -1.03 30.23
N VAL A 288 -2.10 -1.54 31.47
CA VAL A 288 -2.15 -0.72 32.69
C VAL A 288 -0.83 0.07 32.71
N ASP A 289 -0.93 1.39 32.91
CA ASP A 289 0.23 2.27 33.20
C ASP A 289 1.13 1.68 34.30
#